data_AF-A0A841I2Q0-F1
#
_entry.id   AF-A0A841I2Q0-F1
#
_cell.length_a   1.000
_cell.length_b   1.000
_cell.length_c   1.000
_cell.angle_alpha   90.00
_cell.angle_beta   90.00
_cell.angle_gamma   90.00
#
_symmetry.space_group_name_H-M   'P 1'
#
loop_
_entity.id
_entity.type
_entity.pdbx_description
1 polymer ?
#
loop_
_entity_poly.entity_id
_entity_poly.type
_entity_poly.pdbx_seq_one_letter_code
_entity_poly.pdbx_strand_id
1 'polypeptide(L)'
;MRKLILSALLLATVTFPAAVAADARISPQSIIVNPTPPAPSELGVRVWTDRDSSGNGNPGYRPGERIRLYVSTTRDAYVYLFNVDPSGNVDMVLPNRYSGGGNFVRAGTTAVFPAANAGFTFDIAAPYGQNKVLALASKTPLNMDEVARFQSGQTSGFAQSQVKGQSGLAQALSIVVNPVPQNSWITDTARYTVIR
;
A
#
# COMPACT_ATOMS: atom_id res chain seq x y z
N MET A 1 -75.77 14.82 -19.28
CA MET A 1 -74.98 13.67 -18.81
C MET A 1 -73.54 14.14 -18.60
N ARG A 2 -73.12 14.38 -17.35
CA ARG A 2 -71.77 14.84 -16.97
C ARG A 2 -70.97 13.63 -16.49
N LYS A 3 -69.85 13.30 -17.15
CA LYS A 3 -68.93 12.23 -16.69
C LYS A 3 -67.83 12.87 -15.83
N LEU A 4 -67.80 12.48 -14.55
CA LEU A 4 -66.70 12.79 -13.62
C LEU A 4 -65.48 11.92 -13.95
N ILE A 5 -64.31 12.51 -14.09
CA ILE A 5 -63.03 11.81 -14.19
C ILE A 5 -62.37 11.89 -12.80
N LEU A 6 -62.24 10.73 -12.14
CA LEU A 6 -61.49 10.60 -10.90
C LEU A 6 -59.99 10.75 -11.18
N SER A 7 -59.35 11.65 -10.43
CA SER A 7 -57.90 11.83 -10.43
C SER A 7 -57.27 10.88 -9.40
N ALA A 8 -56.43 9.95 -9.85
CA ALA A 8 -55.66 9.07 -8.96
C ALA A 8 -54.34 9.77 -8.59
N LEU A 9 -54.16 10.04 -7.30
CA LEU A 9 -52.96 10.64 -6.73
C LEU A 9 -51.93 9.54 -6.44
N LEU A 10 -50.85 9.46 -7.22
CA LEU A 10 -49.72 8.55 -6.94
C LEU A 10 -48.85 9.13 -5.82
N LEU A 11 -48.75 8.42 -4.70
CA LEU A 11 -47.81 8.69 -3.61
C LEU A 11 -46.44 8.09 -3.96
N ALA A 12 -45.45 8.93 -4.23
CA ALA A 12 -44.07 8.49 -4.46
C ALA A 12 -43.33 8.33 -3.12
N THR A 13 -43.02 7.10 -2.73
CA THR A 13 -42.18 6.78 -1.57
C THR A 13 -40.70 6.97 -1.93
N VAL A 14 -40.05 7.96 -1.31
CA VAL A 14 -38.61 8.18 -1.43
C VAL A 14 -37.90 7.27 -0.42
N THR A 15 -37.33 6.17 -0.89
CA THR A 15 -36.45 5.32 -0.10
C THR A 15 -35.03 5.89 -0.14
N PHE A 16 -34.53 6.36 1.01
CA PHE A 16 -33.12 6.69 1.19
C PHE A 16 -32.33 5.40 1.46
N PRO A 17 -31.26 5.08 0.70
CA PRO A 17 -30.42 3.94 1.04
C PRO A 17 -29.59 4.27 2.29
N ALA A 18 -29.68 3.40 3.30
CA ALA A 18 -28.81 3.44 4.47
C ALA A 18 -27.37 3.12 4.04
N ALA A 19 -26.43 4.03 4.34
CA ALA A 19 -25.01 3.79 4.11
C ALA A 19 -24.53 2.67 5.04
N VAL A 20 -24.14 1.54 4.45
CA VAL A 20 -23.48 0.45 5.15
C VAL A 20 -22.05 0.88 5.51
N ALA A 21 -21.76 1.03 6.80
CA ALA A 21 -20.39 1.22 7.28
C ALA A 21 -19.62 -0.09 7.03
N ALA A 22 -18.64 -0.03 6.15
CA ALA A 22 -17.77 -1.18 5.84
C ALA A 22 -16.68 -1.29 6.91
N ASP A 23 -16.85 -2.23 7.84
CA ASP A 23 -15.79 -2.62 8.76
C ASP A 23 -14.61 -3.23 7.99
N ALA A 24 -13.42 -2.68 8.19
CA ALA A 24 -12.18 -3.18 7.62
C ALA A 24 -11.86 -4.58 8.17
N ARG A 25 -12.11 -5.63 7.39
CA ARG A 25 -11.83 -7.03 7.77
C ARG A 25 -10.41 -7.44 7.36
N ILE A 26 -9.56 -7.69 8.34
CA ILE A 26 -8.18 -8.14 8.14
C ILE A 26 -8.15 -9.54 7.52
N SER A 27 -7.67 -9.66 6.29
CA SER A 27 -7.47 -10.96 5.61
C SER A 27 -5.97 -11.29 5.56
N PRO A 28 -5.50 -12.44 6.11
CA PRO A 28 -4.07 -12.80 6.17
C PRO A 28 -3.39 -13.02 4.81
N GLN A 29 -4.16 -13.11 3.72
CA GLN A 29 -3.64 -13.37 2.36
C GLN A 29 -3.48 -12.13 1.49
N SER A 30 -3.96 -10.96 1.90
CA SER A 30 -3.83 -9.69 1.17
C SER A 30 -3.16 -8.67 2.08
N ILE A 31 -2.11 -8.01 1.60
CA ILE A 31 -1.24 -7.20 2.48
C ILE A 31 -2.01 -6.07 3.17
N ILE A 32 -2.97 -5.40 2.54
CA ILE A 32 -3.77 -4.36 3.21
C ILE A 32 -5.18 -4.31 2.64
N VAL A 33 -6.17 -4.12 3.52
CA VAL A 33 -7.53 -3.73 3.14
C VAL A 33 -7.48 -2.25 2.84
N ASN A 34 -7.59 -1.89 1.56
CA ASN A 34 -7.78 -0.50 1.18
C ASN A 34 -9.12 -0.02 1.78
N PRO A 35 -9.19 1.12 2.48
CA PRO A 35 -10.44 1.65 3.02
C PRO A 35 -11.36 2.06 1.87
N THR A 36 -12.20 1.13 1.40
CA THR A 36 -13.08 1.28 0.22
C THR A 36 -12.31 1.56 -1.10
N PRO A 37 -12.81 1.14 -2.26
CA PRO A 37 -12.22 1.54 -3.53
C PRO A 37 -12.25 3.08 -3.63
N PRO A 38 -11.12 3.76 -3.85
CA PRO A 38 -11.09 5.21 -3.79
C PRO A 38 -11.96 5.80 -4.91
N ALA A 39 -12.76 6.80 -4.59
CA ALA A 39 -13.41 7.60 -5.61
C ALA A 39 -12.32 8.24 -6.51
N PRO A 40 -12.58 8.54 -7.80
CA PRO A 40 -11.58 9.12 -8.71
C PRO A 40 -10.93 10.43 -8.22
N SER A 41 -11.54 11.11 -7.24
CA SER A 41 -11.03 12.32 -6.59
C SER A 41 -10.05 12.06 -5.44
N GLU A 42 -9.85 10.80 -5.03
CA GLU A 42 -9.09 10.39 -3.86
C GLU A 42 -7.63 10.02 -4.19
N LEU A 43 -6.81 9.87 -3.14
CA LEU A 43 -5.41 9.51 -3.29
C LEU A 43 -5.31 8.07 -3.84
N GLY A 44 -4.58 7.91 -4.93
CA GLY A 44 -4.18 6.63 -5.51
C GLY A 44 -2.66 6.50 -5.49
N VAL A 45 -2.18 5.28 -5.33
CA VAL A 45 -0.76 4.92 -5.47
C VAL A 45 -0.64 3.73 -6.40
N ARG A 46 0.42 3.71 -7.20
CA ARG A 46 0.80 2.57 -8.03
C ARG A 46 2.27 2.28 -7.86
N VAL A 47 2.65 1.03 -7.66
CA VAL A 47 4.03 0.56 -7.59
C VAL A 47 4.29 -0.56 -8.59
N TRP A 48 5.47 -0.57 -9.21
CA TRP A 48 5.88 -1.61 -10.15
C TRP A 48 7.40 -1.73 -10.25
N THR A 49 7.87 -2.74 -10.99
CA THR A 49 9.31 -3.04 -11.15
C THR A 49 9.78 -2.72 -12.57
N ASP A 50 11.09 -2.58 -12.78
CA ASP A 50 11.68 -2.27 -14.09
C ASP A 50 11.39 -3.32 -15.18
N ARG A 51 11.13 -4.58 -14.79
CA ARG A 51 10.78 -5.66 -15.73
C ARG A 51 9.28 -5.84 -15.95
N ASP A 52 8.44 -5.13 -15.21
CA ASP A 52 6.99 -5.20 -15.37
C ASP A 52 6.37 -3.84 -15.09
N SER A 53 6.14 -3.06 -16.15
CA SER A 53 5.45 -1.78 -16.06
C SER A 53 3.96 -1.91 -15.77
N SER A 54 3.36 -3.10 -15.91
CA SER A 54 1.94 -3.31 -15.64
C SER A 54 1.62 -3.31 -14.14
N GLY A 55 2.59 -3.67 -13.30
CA GLY A 55 2.45 -3.81 -11.84
C GLY A 55 1.79 -5.12 -11.39
N ASN A 56 1.23 -5.91 -12.32
CA ASN A 56 0.42 -7.10 -12.00
C ASN A 56 1.19 -8.42 -12.14
N GLY A 57 2.33 -8.39 -12.81
CA GLY A 57 3.17 -9.54 -13.10
C GLY A 57 3.97 -10.03 -11.90
N ASN A 58 4.91 -10.92 -12.20
CA ASN A 58 5.86 -11.47 -11.24
C ASN A 58 7.19 -11.77 -11.96
N PRO A 59 7.89 -10.74 -12.46
CA PRO A 59 9.14 -10.93 -13.20
C PRO A 59 10.20 -11.64 -12.36
N GLY A 60 10.98 -12.50 -13.01
CA GLY A 60 12.11 -13.20 -12.41
C GLY A 60 13.36 -12.32 -12.39
N TYR A 61 14.10 -12.35 -11.28
CA TYR A 61 15.42 -11.74 -11.13
C TYR A 61 16.41 -12.76 -10.54
N ARG A 62 17.68 -12.65 -10.89
CA ARG A 62 18.77 -13.47 -10.37
C ARG A 62 19.59 -12.72 -9.32
N PRO A 63 20.19 -13.41 -8.36
CA PRO A 63 21.13 -12.80 -7.43
C PRO A 63 22.24 -12.02 -8.15
N GLY A 64 22.56 -10.82 -7.63
CA GLY A 64 23.52 -9.89 -8.23
C GLY A 64 22.94 -8.95 -9.30
N GLU A 65 21.71 -9.19 -9.75
CA GLU A 65 21.00 -8.22 -10.58
C GLU A 65 20.53 -7.03 -9.75
N ARG A 66 20.26 -5.91 -10.43
CA ARG A 66 19.73 -4.69 -9.81
C ARG A 66 18.28 -4.51 -10.21
N ILE A 67 17.44 -4.16 -9.25
CA ILE A 67 16.03 -3.85 -9.48
C ILE A 67 15.81 -2.34 -9.32
N ARG A 68 14.91 -1.77 -10.13
CA ARG A 68 14.38 -0.43 -9.90
C ARG A 68 12.88 -0.52 -9.65
N LEU A 69 12.45 0.14 -8.59
CA LEU A 69 11.06 0.31 -8.24
C LEU A 69 10.58 1.66 -8.75
N TYR A 70 9.36 1.68 -9.27
CA TYR A 70 8.71 2.88 -9.73
C TYR A 70 7.44 3.07 -8.92
N VAL A 71 7.18 4.32 -8.54
CA VAL A 71 5.98 4.69 -7.79
C VAL A 71 5.38 5.94 -8.39
N SER A 72 4.06 5.95 -8.52
CA SER A 72 3.32 7.15 -8.90
C SER A 72 2.12 7.35 -7.99
N THR A 73 1.73 8.60 -7.77
CA THR A 73 0.58 8.98 -6.96
C THR A 73 -0.35 9.92 -7.73
N THR A 74 -1.66 9.82 -7.51
CA THR A 74 -2.66 10.71 -8.14
C THR A 74 -2.74 12.07 -7.43
N ARG A 75 -2.20 12.17 -6.21
CA ARG A 75 -2.11 13.38 -5.39
C ARG A 75 -0.72 13.47 -4.76
N ASP A 76 -0.35 14.67 -4.34
CA ASP A 76 0.83 14.90 -3.51
C ASP A 76 0.75 14.05 -2.24
N ALA A 77 1.77 13.23 -2.00
CA ALA A 77 1.76 12.27 -0.90
C ALA A 77 3.16 11.87 -0.43
N TYR A 78 3.25 11.46 0.82
CA TYR A 78 4.37 10.75 1.40
C TYR A 78 4.22 9.26 1.10
N VAL A 79 5.24 8.66 0.49
CA VAL A 79 5.30 7.26 0.07
C VAL A 79 6.24 6.50 1.00
N TYR A 80 5.88 5.28 1.35
CA TYR A 80 6.69 4.36 2.13
C TYR A 80 6.77 3.05 1.37
N LEU A 81 7.98 2.54 1.15
CA LEU A 81 8.22 1.32 0.39
C LEU A 81 8.81 0.25 1.27
N PHE A 82 8.21 -0.92 1.25
CA PHE A 82 8.65 -2.09 1.99
C PHE A 82 8.85 -3.26 1.04
N ASN A 83 9.98 -3.95 1.13
CA ASN A 83 10.18 -5.25 0.51
C ASN A 83 9.89 -6.34 1.54
N VAL A 84 9.11 -7.35 1.18
CA VAL A 84 8.89 -8.55 1.99
C VAL A 84 9.44 -9.74 1.23
N ASP A 85 10.43 -10.40 1.80
CA ASP A 85 11.11 -11.53 1.18
C ASP A 85 10.32 -12.87 1.37
N PRO A 86 10.73 -13.96 0.69
CA PRO A 86 10.11 -15.28 0.83
C PRO A 86 10.14 -15.86 2.26
N SER A 87 11.10 -15.43 3.07
CA SER A 87 11.26 -15.84 4.47
C SER A 87 10.45 -14.97 5.43
N GLY A 88 9.79 -13.92 4.92
CA GLY A 88 9.04 -12.94 5.71
C GLY A 88 9.91 -11.88 6.35
N ASN A 89 11.16 -11.68 5.92
CA ASN A 89 11.93 -10.52 6.33
C ASN A 89 11.39 -9.27 5.63
N VAL A 90 11.36 -8.15 6.35
CA VAL A 90 10.81 -6.88 5.86
C VAL A 90 11.89 -5.82 5.84
N ASP A 91 12.19 -5.31 4.66
CA ASP A 91 13.14 -4.22 4.46
C ASP A 91 12.39 -2.93 4.13
N MET A 92 12.65 -1.85 4.88
CA MET A 92 12.17 -0.52 4.49
C MET A 92 13.08 0.05 3.41
N VAL A 93 12.58 0.04 2.17
CA VAL A 93 13.28 0.60 1.01
C VAL A 93 13.20 2.13 1.03
N LEU A 94 12.07 2.69 1.48
CA LEU A 94 11.83 4.13 1.59
C LEU A 94 10.95 4.47 2.80
N PRO A 95 11.27 5.52 3.59
CA PRO A 95 12.50 6.32 3.53
C PRO A 95 13.74 5.51 3.90
N ASN A 96 14.92 5.92 3.43
CA ASN A 96 16.19 5.36 3.88
C ASN A 96 17.26 6.46 4.03
N ARG A 97 18.39 6.14 4.68
CA ARG A 97 19.48 7.11 4.94
C ARG A 97 20.13 7.70 3.67
N TYR A 98 19.89 7.09 2.51
CA TYR A 98 20.47 7.45 1.23
C TYR A 98 19.52 8.23 0.31
N SER A 99 18.24 8.36 0.67
CA SER A 99 17.23 9.00 -0.19
C SER A 99 17.25 10.53 -0.16
N GLY A 100 18.31 11.15 0.36
CA GLY A 100 18.57 12.59 0.23
C GLY A 100 17.54 13.51 0.89
N GLY A 101 16.68 12.99 1.77
CA GLY A 101 15.82 13.83 2.63
C GLY A 101 14.33 13.82 2.32
N GLY A 102 13.80 12.88 1.54
CA GLY A 102 12.35 12.81 1.42
C GLY A 102 11.80 11.51 0.89
N ASN A 103 10.56 11.26 1.26
CA ASN A 103 9.71 10.22 0.72
C ASN A 103 8.45 10.82 0.07
N PHE A 104 8.47 12.13 -0.19
CA PHE A 104 7.37 12.86 -0.79
C PHE A 104 7.39 12.73 -2.32
N VAL A 105 6.26 12.38 -2.90
CA VAL A 105 6.03 12.22 -4.33
C VAL A 105 4.92 13.19 -4.76
N ARG A 106 5.21 13.96 -5.82
CA ARG A 106 4.25 14.91 -6.39
C ARG A 106 3.21 14.19 -7.25
N ALA A 107 1.99 14.68 -7.23
CA ALA A 107 0.90 14.20 -8.06
C ALA A 107 1.30 14.11 -9.53
N GLY A 108 0.97 13.00 -10.19
CA GLY A 108 1.22 12.81 -11.62
C GLY A 108 2.69 12.61 -11.99
N THR A 109 3.60 12.53 -11.03
CA THR A 109 5.01 12.19 -11.26
C THR A 109 5.28 10.72 -10.95
N THR A 110 6.27 10.15 -11.63
CA THR A 110 6.79 8.81 -11.30
C THR A 110 8.14 8.97 -10.61
N ALA A 111 8.21 8.58 -9.35
CA ALA A 111 9.45 8.46 -8.60
C ALA A 111 10.11 7.10 -8.88
N VAL A 112 11.44 7.09 -8.97
CA VAL A 112 12.23 5.89 -9.27
C VAL A 112 13.19 5.63 -8.11
N PHE A 113 13.23 4.39 -7.63
CA PHE A 113 14.02 3.98 -6.48
C PHE A 113 14.86 2.71 -6.80
N PRO A 114 16.18 2.74 -6.58
CA PRO A 114 16.98 3.92 -6.28
C PRO A 114 16.93 4.97 -7.40
N ALA A 115 17.09 6.25 -7.05
CA ALA A 115 17.19 7.32 -8.04
C ALA A 115 18.46 7.13 -8.90
N ALA A 116 18.47 7.69 -10.13
CA ALA A 116 19.57 7.48 -11.07
C ALA A 116 20.96 7.91 -10.52
N ASN A 117 20.99 8.90 -9.64
CA ASN A 117 22.18 9.45 -8.98
C ASN A 117 22.25 9.07 -7.49
N ALA A 118 21.49 8.07 -7.05
CA ALA A 118 21.54 7.61 -5.67
C ALA A 118 22.88 6.95 -5.36
N GLY A 119 23.42 7.18 -4.16
CA GLY A 119 24.65 6.54 -3.67
C GLY A 119 24.48 5.08 -3.25
N PHE A 120 23.41 4.41 -3.68
CA PHE A 120 23.09 3.02 -3.34
C PHE A 120 22.37 2.30 -4.48
N THR A 121 22.46 0.98 -4.47
CA THR A 121 21.75 0.07 -5.39
C THR A 121 20.75 -0.77 -4.60
N PHE A 122 19.68 -1.21 -5.28
CA PHE A 122 18.83 -2.27 -4.76
C PHE A 122 19.22 -3.55 -5.49
N ASP A 123 20.10 -4.31 -4.84
CA ASP A 123 20.66 -5.55 -5.38
C ASP A 123 19.80 -6.75 -4.96
N ILE A 124 19.53 -7.62 -5.92
CA ILE A 124 18.78 -8.86 -5.71
C ILE A 124 19.69 -9.89 -5.05
N ALA A 125 19.18 -10.53 -4.00
CA ALA A 125 19.89 -11.56 -3.26
C ALA A 125 18.95 -12.73 -2.92
N ALA A 126 19.55 -13.83 -2.46
CA ALA A 126 18.80 -14.93 -1.85
C ALA A 126 18.07 -14.44 -0.57
N PRO A 127 16.97 -15.09 -0.14
CA PRO A 127 16.48 -16.41 -0.57
C PRO A 127 15.72 -16.39 -1.91
N TYR A 128 15.77 -17.53 -2.61
CA TYR A 128 14.97 -17.75 -3.82
C TYR A 128 13.47 -17.79 -3.47
N GLY A 129 12.65 -17.24 -4.36
CA GLY A 129 11.19 -17.23 -4.19
C GLY A 129 10.59 -15.85 -4.42
N GLN A 130 9.27 -15.76 -4.17
CA GLN A 130 8.51 -14.54 -4.40
C GLN A 130 8.79 -13.49 -3.32
N ASN A 131 9.11 -12.29 -3.78
CA ASN A 131 9.15 -11.07 -2.98
C ASN A 131 7.94 -10.20 -3.31
N LYS A 132 7.54 -9.38 -2.35
CA LYS A 132 6.46 -8.41 -2.49
C LYS A 132 6.97 -7.02 -2.13
N VAL A 133 6.65 -6.04 -2.98
CA VAL A 133 6.93 -4.64 -2.72
C VAL A 133 5.62 -3.95 -2.39
N LEU A 134 5.48 -3.50 -1.15
CA LEU A 134 4.35 -2.73 -0.69
C LEU A 134 4.67 -1.24 -0.79
N ALA A 135 3.79 -0.49 -1.44
CA ALA A 135 3.76 0.97 -1.36
C ALA A 135 2.59 1.41 -0.48
N LEU A 136 2.88 2.22 0.53
CA LEU A 136 1.90 2.95 1.32
C LEU A 136 2.05 4.43 1.01
N ALA A 137 0.99 5.07 0.52
CA ALA A 137 0.95 6.51 0.31
C ALA A 137 0.03 7.18 1.34
N SER A 138 0.41 8.34 1.84
CA SER A 138 -0.36 9.15 2.77
C SER A 138 -0.27 10.63 2.44
N LYS A 139 -1.38 11.36 2.55
CA LYS A 139 -1.42 12.83 2.36
C LYS A 139 -0.62 13.57 3.43
N THR A 140 -0.46 12.98 4.61
CA THR A 140 0.31 13.53 5.74
C THR A 140 1.48 12.61 6.09
N PRO A 141 2.57 13.13 6.67
CA PRO A 141 3.65 12.28 7.18
C PRO A 141 3.11 11.29 8.22
N LEU A 142 3.51 10.03 8.09
CA LEU A 142 3.23 8.97 9.06
C LEU A 142 4.44 8.77 9.99
N ASN A 143 4.16 8.49 11.26
CA ASN A 143 5.19 8.06 12.20
C ASN A 143 5.47 6.56 12.02
N MET A 144 6.70 6.22 11.63
CA MET A 144 7.13 4.84 11.35
C MET A 144 7.89 4.17 12.51
N ASP A 145 7.92 4.77 13.70
CA ASP A 145 8.63 4.24 14.87
C ASP A 145 8.21 2.80 15.21
N GLU A 146 6.90 2.49 15.12
CA GLU A 146 6.40 1.14 15.40
C GLU A 146 6.85 0.11 14.35
N VAL A 147 6.98 0.52 13.09
CA VAL A 147 7.50 -0.35 12.03
C VAL A 147 9.01 -0.59 12.25
N ALA A 148 9.75 0.44 12.66
CA ALA A 148 11.17 0.32 12.98
C ALA A 148 11.43 -0.61 14.18
N ARG A 149 10.60 -0.53 15.23
CA ARG A 149 10.65 -1.44 16.40
C ARG A 149 10.33 -2.88 16.03
N PHE A 150 9.38 -3.09 15.12
CA PHE A 150 9.10 -4.41 14.56
C PHE A 150 10.31 -4.98 13.81
N GLN A 151 10.99 -4.16 13.00
CA GLN A 151 12.20 -4.57 12.28
C GLN A 151 13.38 -4.89 13.21
N SER A 152 13.55 -4.14 14.31
CA SER A 152 14.64 -4.37 15.27
C SER A 152 14.42 -5.57 16.19
N GLY A 153 13.28 -6.26 16.09
CA GLY A 153 12.93 -7.39 16.96
C GLY A 153 12.68 -7.00 18.43
N GLN A 154 12.60 -5.71 18.74
CA GLN A 154 12.35 -5.18 20.08
C GLN A 154 10.84 -5.12 20.35
N THR A 155 10.20 -6.28 20.35
CA THR A 155 8.76 -6.42 20.59
C THR A 155 8.49 -6.49 22.10
N SER A 156 8.74 -5.40 22.82
CA SER A 156 8.43 -5.27 24.26
C SER A 156 6.95 -4.91 24.45
N GLY A 157 6.02 -5.84 24.17
CA GLY A 157 4.60 -5.61 24.49
C GLY A 157 3.56 -6.37 23.66
N PHE A 158 3.95 -7.03 22.57
CA PHE A 158 3.03 -7.83 21.76
C PHE A 158 3.19 -9.30 22.12
N ALA A 159 2.06 -9.99 22.34
CA ALA A 159 2.02 -11.41 22.65
C ALA A 159 2.99 -12.19 21.76
N GLN A 160 3.93 -12.91 22.37
CA GLN A 160 5.09 -13.55 21.73
C GLN A 160 4.75 -14.74 20.80
N SER A 161 3.54 -14.81 20.25
CA SER A 161 3.13 -15.91 19.38
C SER A 161 2.95 -15.43 17.94
N GLN A 162 3.96 -15.73 17.13
CA GLN A 162 3.82 -16.05 15.69
C GLN A 162 3.53 -14.96 14.65
N VAL A 163 3.68 -13.68 14.97
CA VAL A 163 3.48 -12.63 13.95
C VAL A 163 4.81 -12.27 13.25
N LYS A 164 5.36 -13.21 12.45
CA LYS A 164 6.52 -12.97 11.56
C LYS A 164 6.06 -12.68 10.13
N GLY A 165 6.76 -11.78 9.43
CA GLY A 165 6.50 -11.47 8.03
C GLY A 165 5.25 -10.66 7.77
N GLN A 166 4.50 -11.04 6.73
CA GLN A 166 3.41 -10.24 6.15
C GLN A 166 2.36 -9.81 7.19
N SER A 167 1.99 -10.70 8.11
CA SER A 167 1.02 -10.43 9.17
C SER A 167 1.53 -9.39 10.17
N GLY A 168 2.84 -9.40 10.45
CA GLY A 168 3.47 -8.48 11.41
C GLY A 168 3.58 -7.09 10.84
N LEU A 169 3.96 -7.00 9.56
CA LEU A 169 3.93 -5.74 8.83
C LEU A 169 2.51 -5.16 8.76
N ALA A 170 1.51 -5.98 8.42
CA ALA A 170 0.12 -5.52 8.35
C ALA A 170 -0.38 -4.99 9.71
N GLN A 171 -0.01 -5.65 10.82
CA GLN A 171 -0.34 -5.18 12.17
C GLN A 171 0.36 -3.87 12.52
N ALA A 172 1.67 -3.76 12.26
CA ALA A 172 2.43 -2.55 12.52
C ALA A 172 1.87 -1.37 11.70
N LEU A 173 1.59 -1.59 10.42
CA LEU A 173 0.99 -0.57 9.55
C LEU A 173 -0.41 -0.18 10.00
N SER A 174 -1.22 -1.13 10.50
CA SER A 174 -2.52 -0.81 11.10
C SER A 174 -2.39 0.20 12.24
N ILE A 175 -1.41 0.03 13.14
CA ILE A 175 -1.14 0.98 14.23
C ILE A 175 -0.77 2.36 13.69
N VAL A 176 0.05 2.40 12.62
CA VAL A 176 0.50 3.65 12.01
C VAL A 176 -0.62 4.40 11.28
N VAL A 177 -1.53 3.68 10.59
CA VAL A 177 -2.56 4.29 9.76
C VAL A 177 -3.90 4.50 10.46
N ASN A 178 -4.18 3.80 11.56
CA ASN A 178 -5.40 3.97 12.35
C ASN A 178 -5.64 5.41 12.87
N PRO A 179 -4.61 6.18 13.31
CA PRO A 179 -4.82 7.55 13.77
C PRO A 179 -5.07 8.56 12.63
N VAL A 180 -4.88 8.19 11.36
CA VAL A 180 -5.10 9.10 10.22
C VAL A 180 -6.46 8.84 9.55
N PRO A 181 -7.10 9.86 8.95
CA PRO A 181 -8.37 9.67 8.25
C PRO A 181 -8.27 8.59 7.17
N GLN A 182 -9.24 7.69 7.09
CA GLN A 182 -9.21 6.55 6.16
C GLN A 182 -9.04 6.97 4.69
N ASN A 183 -9.59 8.12 4.28
CA ASN A 183 -9.44 8.66 2.91
C ASN A 183 -8.13 9.43 2.65
N SER A 184 -7.19 9.38 3.61
CA SER A 184 -5.92 10.11 3.53
C SER A 184 -4.74 9.22 3.20
N TRP A 185 -4.92 7.90 3.16
CA TRP A 185 -3.90 6.93 2.83
C TRP A 185 -4.43 5.80 1.94
N ILE A 186 -3.53 5.15 1.21
CA ILE A 186 -3.84 4.04 0.30
C ILE A 186 -2.59 3.19 0.12
N THR A 187 -2.77 1.94 -0.30
CA THR A 187 -1.65 1.04 -0.61
C THR A 187 -1.78 0.38 -1.97
N ASP A 188 -0.65 -0.03 -2.52
CA ASP A 188 -0.55 -0.87 -3.70
C ASP A 188 0.61 -1.86 -3.54
N THR A 189 0.59 -2.98 -4.27
CA THR A 189 1.60 -4.04 -4.15
C THR A 189 2.07 -4.54 -5.51
N ALA A 190 3.39 -4.54 -5.72
CA ALA A 190 4.05 -5.22 -6.82
C ALA A 190 4.70 -6.53 -6.35
N ARG A 191 4.98 -7.43 -7.29
CA ARG A 191 5.65 -8.71 -7.01
C ARG A 191 6.83 -8.92 -7.94
N TYR A 192 7.82 -9.63 -7.45
CA TYR A 192 8.89 -10.20 -8.27
C TYR A 192 9.37 -11.51 -7.65
N THR A 193 10.11 -12.33 -8.40
CA THR A 193 10.61 -13.61 -7.91
C THR A 193 12.11 -13.72 -8.10
N VAL A 194 12.82 -14.14 -7.06
CA VAL A 194 14.25 -14.46 -7.14
C VAL A 194 14.39 -15.90 -7.64
N ILE A 195 14.98 -16.05 -8.81
CA ILE A 195 15.20 -17.32 -9.51
C ILE A 195 16.67 -17.75 -9.44
N ARG A 196 16.93 -19.03 -9.71
CA ARG A 196 18.27 -19.60 -9.81
C ARG A 196 18.99 -19.22 -11.11
#